data_AF-A0A8T4MRN0-F1
#
_entry.id   AF-A0A8T4MRN0-F1
#
_cell.length_a   1.000
_cell.length_b   1.000
_cell.length_c   1.000
_cell.angle_alpha   90.00
_cell.angle_beta   90.00
_cell.angle_gamma   90.00
#
_symmetry.space_group_name_H-M   'P 1'
#
loop_
_entity.id
_entity.type
_entity.pdbx_description
1 polymer ?
#
loop_
_entity_poly.entity_id
_entity_poly.type
_entity_poly.pdbx_seq_one_letter_code
_entity_poly.pdbx_strand_id
1 'polypeptide(L)'
;MYLDYAELQATNREIMYMEDWVLKLNAFLQFNEKEILEGKGKISQEVANRLVIEEYEKYVPEQDKLYESDFDKLTKKLINKK
;
A
#
# COMPACT_ATOMS: atom_id res chain seq x y z
N MET A 1 15.27 -5.86 -17.06
CA MET A 1 15.43 -4.83 -18.12
C MET A 1 16.00 -3.51 -17.60
N TYR A 2 15.31 -2.74 -16.73
CA TYR A 2 15.90 -1.48 -16.21
C TYR A 2 17.16 -1.73 -15.35
N LEU A 3 17.13 -2.76 -14.49
CA LEU A 3 18.28 -3.13 -13.67
C LEU A 3 19.43 -3.69 -14.51
N ASP A 4 19.14 -4.49 -15.54
CA ASP A 4 20.16 -4.99 -16.48
C ASP A 4 20.84 -3.82 -17.23
N TYR A 5 20.08 -2.78 -17.59
CA TYR A 5 20.65 -1.55 -18.16
C TYR A 5 21.56 -0.85 -17.14
N ALA A 6 21.13 -0.75 -15.88
CA ALA A 6 21.94 -0.14 -14.84
C ALA A 6 23.24 -0.92 -14.57
N GLU A 7 23.16 -2.25 -14.57
CA GLU A 7 24.30 -3.15 -14.44
C GLU A 7 25.28 -2.99 -15.60
N LEU A 8 24.78 -2.84 -16.83
CA LEU A 8 25.61 -2.58 -18.00
C LEU A 8 26.34 -1.23 -17.90
N GLN A 9 25.67 -0.16 -17.46
CA GLN A 9 26.29 1.16 -17.24
C GLN A 9 27.39 1.07 -16.18
N ALA A 10 27.12 0.38 -15.07
CA ALA A 10 28.10 0.15 -14.02
C ALA A 10 29.30 -0.67 -14.50
N THR A 11 29.06 -1.72 -15.29
CA THR A 11 30.12 -2.56 -15.88
C THR A 11 31.01 -1.76 -16.83
N ASN A 12 30.39 -0.88 -17.64
CA ASN A 12 31.10 0.00 -18.56
C ASN A 12 31.78 1.20 -17.87
N ARG A 13 31.60 1.36 -16.55
CA ARG A 13 32.14 2.46 -15.74
C ARG A 13 31.67 3.83 -16.21
N GLU A 14 30.46 3.90 -16.75
CA GLU A 14 29.82 5.17 -17.08
C GLU A 14 29.38 5.84 -15.78
N ILE A 15 29.84 7.08 -15.58
CA ILE A 15 29.49 7.86 -14.39
C ILE A 15 28.07 8.37 -14.56
N MET A 16 27.20 8.04 -13.61
CA MET A 16 25.82 8.49 -13.57
C MET A 16 25.48 9.10 -12.21
N TYR A 17 24.73 10.18 -12.23
CA TYR A 17 24.19 10.82 -11.03
C TYR A 17 22.77 10.32 -10.74
N MET A 18 22.30 10.54 -9.51
CA MET A 18 20.95 10.14 -9.11
C MET A 18 19.85 10.78 -9.98
N GLU A 19 20.08 12.00 -10.47
CA GLU A 19 19.17 12.68 -11.40
C GLU A 19 19.05 11.95 -12.73
N ASP A 20 20.16 11.43 -13.27
CA ASP A 20 20.16 10.66 -14.52
C ASP A 20 19.37 9.36 -14.37
N TRP A 21 19.49 8.69 -13.21
CA TRP A 21 18.72 7.49 -12.91
C TRP A 21 17.21 7.76 -12.87
N VAL A 22 16.79 8.90 -12.30
CA VAL A 22 15.37 9.29 -12.31
C VAL A 22 14.86 9.46 -13.74
N LEU A 23 15.63 10.13 -14.61
CA LEU A 23 15.26 10.32 -16.02
C LEU A 23 15.16 8.98 -16.77
N LYS A 24 16.13 8.07 -16.58
CA LYS A 24 16.12 6.75 -17.22
C LYS A 24 14.97 5.88 -16.73
N LEU A 25 14.67 5.92 -15.43
CA LEU A 25 13.55 5.19 -14.87
C LEU A 25 12.22 5.70 -15.44
N ASN A 26 12.04 7.01 -15.53
CA ASN A 26 10.83 7.60 -16.12
C ASN A 26 10.67 7.21 -17.60
N ALA A 27 11.74 7.26 -18.39
CA ALA A 27 11.71 6.80 -19.77
C ALA A 27 11.35 5.31 -19.88
N PHE A 28 11.87 4.48 -18.99
CA PHE A 28 11.54 3.05 -18.94
C PHE A 28 10.07 2.82 -18.60
N LEU A 29 9.53 3.53 -17.62
CA LEU A 29 8.12 3.43 -17.25
C LEU A 29 7.19 3.87 -18.39
N GLN A 30 7.48 5.00 -19.04
CA GLN A 30 6.74 5.48 -20.20
C GLN A 30 6.75 4.48 -21.36
N PHE A 31 7.91 3.87 -21.63
CA PHE A 31 8.05 2.83 -22.65
C PHE A 31 7.17 1.60 -22.37
N ASN A 32 6.94 1.29 -21.10
CA ASN A 32 6.04 0.20 -20.67
C ASN A 32 4.59 0.66 -20.44
N GLU A 33 4.20 1.81 -21.02
CA GLU A 33 2.87 2.40 -20.90
C GLU A 33 2.43 2.63 -19.44
N LYS A 34 3.38 2.88 -18.55
CA LYS A 34 3.11 3.24 -17.14
C LYS A 34 3.12 4.76 -16.99
N GLU A 35 2.14 5.28 -16.26
CA GLU A 35 2.11 6.69 -15.88
C GLU A 35 3.26 7.01 -14.92
N ILE A 36 3.88 8.18 -15.13
CA ILE A 36 4.84 8.72 -14.18
C ILE A 36 4.08 9.44 -13.08
N LEU A 37 4.33 9.05 -11.84
CA LEU A 37 3.76 9.73 -10.69
C LEU A 37 4.48 11.06 -10.49
N GLU A 38 3.81 12.15 -10.84
CA GLU A 38 4.25 13.49 -10.47
C GLU A 38 3.79 13.79 -9.02
N GLY A 39 4.75 13.97 -8.10
CA GLY A 39 4.49 14.27 -6.68
C GLY A 39 4.38 13.03 -5.78
N LYS A 40 3.88 13.21 -4.54
CA LYS A 40 3.79 12.15 -3.51
C LYS A 40 2.57 11.22 -3.66
N GLY A 41 2.04 11.08 -4.87
CA GLY A 41 0.74 10.46 -5.12
C GLY A 41 -0.42 11.47 -4.96
N LYS A 42 -1.55 11.18 -5.60
CA LYS A 42 -2.72 12.08 -5.69
C LYS A 42 -3.50 12.23 -4.38
N ILE A 43 -3.22 11.39 -3.38
CA ILE A 43 -4.00 11.32 -2.14
C ILE A 43 -3.15 11.91 -1.01
N SER A 44 -3.53 13.09 -0.53
CA SER A 44 -2.95 13.66 0.68
C SER A 44 -3.28 12.79 1.90
N GLN A 45 -2.47 12.86 2.94
CA GLN A 45 -2.73 12.17 4.20
C GLN A 45 -4.14 12.48 4.75
N GLU A 46 -4.62 13.71 4.56
CA GLU A 46 -5.97 14.14 4.94
C GLU A 46 -7.06 13.37 4.18
N VAL A 47 -6.90 13.20 2.86
CA VAL A 47 -7.85 12.44 2.05
C VAL A 47 -7.82 10.96 2.42
N ALA A 48 -6.63 10.41 2.67
CA ALA A 48 -6.49 9.02 3.14
C ALA A 48 -7.20 8.82 4.50
N ASN A 49 -6.99 9.71 5.46
CA ASN A 49 -7.63 9.63 6.78
C ASN A 49 -9.16 9.71 6.68
N ARG A 50 -9.69 10.59 5.83
CA ARG A 50 -11.14 10.68 5.61
C ARG A 50 -11.71 9.36 5.06
N LEU A 51 -11.07 8.79 4.04
CA LEU A 51 -11.52 7.52 3.45
C LEU A 51 -11.46 6.38 4.46
N VAL A 52 -10.43 6.33 5.30
CA VAL A 52 -10.32 5.32 6.37
C VAL A 52 -11.47 5.43 7.36
N ILE A 53 -11.82 6.64 7.80
CA ILE A 53 -12.93 6.85 8.74
C ILE A 53 -14.27 6.46 8.09
N GLU A 54 -14.51 6.90 6.84
CA GLU A 54 -15.75 6.59 6.11
C GLU A 54 -15.96 5.08 5.91
N GLU A 55 -14.91 4.33 5.56
CA GLU A 55 -15.02 2.88 5.41
C GLU A 55 -15.11 2.16 6.77
N TYR A 56 -14.45 2.68 7.80
CA TYR A 56 -14.54 2.12 9.15
C TYR A 56 -15.96 2.24 9.72
N GLU A 57 -16.62 3.38 9.54
CA GLU A 57 -18.01 3.59 9.99
C GLU A 57 -19.00 2.63 9.32
N LYS A 58 -18.76 2.23 8.07
CA LYS A 58 -19.57 1.22 7.38
C LYS A 58 -19.33 -0.19 7.92
N TYR A 59 -18.09 -0.48 8.33
CA TYR A 59 -17.68 -1.80 8.80
C TYR A 59 -18.13 -2.10 10.24
N VAL A 60 -18.10 -1.11 11.15
CA VAL A 60 -18.42 -1.28 12.57
C VAL A 60 -19.77 -2.00 12.81
N PRO A 61 -20.89 -1.63 12.16
CA PRO A 61 -22.16 -2.32 12.37
C PRO A 61 -22.17 -3.79 11.95
N GLU A 62 -21.33 -4.18 10.99
CA GLU A 62 -21.18 -5.58 10.59
C GLU A 62 -20.29 -6.33 11.58
N GLN A 63 -19.21 -5.69 12.02
CA GLN A 63 -18.32 -6.23 13.04
C GLN A 63 -19.06 -6.50 14.35
N ASP A 64 -19.87 -5.54 14.83
CA ASP A 64 -20.62 -5.65 16.09
C ASP A 64 -21.61 -6.82 16.07
N LYS A 65 -22.20 -7.14 14.92
CA LYS A 65 -23.10 -8.29 14.77
C LYS A 65 -22.37 -9.63 14.88
N LEU A 66 -21.12 -9.69 14.42
CA LEU A 66 -20.28 -10.89 14.48
C LEU A 66 -19.43 -10.94 15.76
N TYR A 67 -19.39 -9.86 16.52
CA TYR A 67 -18.55 -9.75 17.70
C TYR A 67 -19.10 -10.63 18.82
N GLU A 68 -18.30 -11.60 19.25
CA GLU A 68 -18.56 -12.42 20.43
C GLU A 68 -17.43 -12.18 21.44
N SER A 69 -17.76 -11.53 22.56
CA SER A 69 -16.78 -11.26 23.61
C SER A 69 -16.29 -12.57 24.22
N ASP A 70 -15.05 -12.58 24.71
CA ASP A 70 -14.55 -13.72 25.48
C ASP A 70 -15.37 -13.95 26.76
N PHE A 71 -16.00 -12.89 27.29
CA PHE A 71 -17.00 -13.02 28.35
C PHE A 71 -18.25 -13.78 27.88
N ASP A 72 -18.77 -13.47 26.70
CA ASP A 72 -19.94 -14.14 26.12
C ASP A 72 -19.64 -15.63 25.83
N LYS A 73 -18.42 -15.93 25.38
CA LYS A 73 -17.94 -17.31 25.21
C LYS A 73 -17.88 -18.04 26.55
N LEU A 74 -17.42 -17.39 27.60
CA LEU A 74 -17.34 -17.99 28.94
C LEU A 74 -18.73 -18.24 29.53
N THR A 75 -19.66 -17.29 29.42
CA THR A 75 -21.03 -17.47 29.92
C THR A 75 -21.76 -18.57 29.16
N LYS A 76 -21.65 -18.65 27.82
CA LYS A 76 -22.19 -19.76 27.03
C LYS A 76 -21.62 -21.12 27.46
N LYS A 77 -20.31 -21.20 27.71
CA LYS A 77 -19.66 -22.43 28.22
C LYS A 77 -20.17 -22.84 29.60
N LEU A 78 -20.43 -21.88 30.49
CA LEU A 78 -20.97 -22.16 31.83
C LEU A 78 -22.43 -22.59 31.79
N ILE A 79 -23.24 -22.00 30.91
CA ILE A 79 -24.65 -22.36 30.70
C ILE A 79 -24.78 -23.77 30.10
N ASN A 80 -23.94 -24.12 29.11
CA ASN A 80 -23.95 -25.45 28.48
C ASN A 80 -23.34 -26.58 29.33
N LYS A 81 -22.81 -26.27 30.53
CA LYS A 81 -22.19 -27.25 31.44
C LYS A 81 -23.10 -27.63 32.62
N LYS A 82 -24.30 -27.04 32.71
CA LYS A 82 -25.41 -27.49 33.57
C LYS A 82 -26.29 -28.46 32.82
#